data_AF-A0A4U8YUP1-F1
#
_entry.id   AF-A0A4U8YUP1-F1
#
_cell.length_a   1.000
_cell.length_b   1.000
_cell.length_c   1.000
_cell.angle_alpha   90.00
_cell.angle_beta   90.00
_cell.angle_gamma   90.00
#
_symmetry.space_group_name_H-M   'P 1'
#
loop_
_entity.id
_entity.type
_entity.pdbx_description
1 polymer ?
#
loop_
_entity_poly.entity_id
_entity_poly.type
_entity_poly.pdbx_seq_one_letter_code
_entity_poly.pdbx_strand_id
1 'polypeptide(L)'
;MADWNTACLDWERRLLEGRSLVPELPLFEDQRARGLRIFKRLRVPDMRGLPMMGDVAGPWLFPIVEAIFGSYDPILQRRMIQEFFLLMPKKNGKTSTGASIMVDALIINNRPEGEFVLIAPTKEIAGIAFKQARGTIKVDPELDKLFQVQDHLKTITHRRMGSTLQVKAADTDVITGGKQVGTLIDELHVLASKSNAADILVELRGALAARPDGFLIIITTQSKAPPRGVFKSELQKARDVRDGKLQLPLLPVLYELPLHLAKDDGWKKRTFWPLVNPNLGRSVDEAFLERELVSAVSEARRSWPCSPASISTSRSASRSAPTPGPALNSGNKTRRPASRSQRSSSARTSSPWASTAAAWTICSGSASSAVIRRRVNGCHGATPSRTIRCSSAARARPRISAISRRMAISRSSSACRRRSSRSPTSRRKSTRPGCSRASGSILTASPKSSRR
;
A
#
# COMPACT_ATOMS: atom_id res chain seq x y z
N MET A 1 -7.82 11.86 24.67
CA MET A 1 -6.70 11.20 23.97
C MET A 1 -6.23 12.14 22.87
N ALA A 2 -4.96 12.14 22.49
CA ALA A 2 -4.53 12.89 21.31
C ALA A 2 -5.29 12.37 20.07
N ASP A 3 -5.69 13.27 19.18
CA ASP A 3 -6.45 12.89 17.98
C ASP A 3 -5.50 12.21 16.98
N TRP A 4 -5.65 10.89 16.82
CA TRP A 4 -4.81 10.07 15.94
C TRP A 4 -5.31 10.16 14.50
N ASN A 5 -5.16 11.36 13.93
CA ASN A 5 -5.60 11.68 12.58
C ASN A 5 -4.47 11.43 11.56
N THR A 6 -4.68 10.50 10.63
CA THR A 6 -3.74 10.16 9.54
C THR A 6 -4.02 10.87 8.22
N ALA A 7 -5.00 11.79 8.18
CA ALA A 7 -5.25 12.62 7.01
C ALA A 7 -4.08 13.56 6.72
N CYS A 8 -3.83 13.80 5.44
CA CYS A 8 -2.78 14.69 4.95
C CYS A 8 -3.42 15.65 3.94
N LEU A 9 -4.22 16.60 4.42
CA LEU A 9 -5.01 17.50 3.57
C LEU A 9 -4.13 18.41 2.70
N ASP A 10 -2.91 18.74 3.14
CA ASP A 10 -1.94 19.53 2.38
C ASP A 10 -0.99 18.66 1.51
N TRP A 11 -1.34 17.41 1.19
CA TRP A 11 -0.46 16.48 0.47
C TRP A 11 0.02 17.02 -0.90
N GLU A 12 -0.83 17.70 -1.68
CA GLU A 12 -0.40 18.27 -2.98
C GLU A 12 0.70 19.32 -2.78
N ARG A 13 0.52 20.18 -1.77
CA ARG A 13 1.49 21.20 -1.39
C ARG A 13 2.79 20.57 -0.88
N ARG A 14 2.71 19.57 0.00
CA ARG A 14 3.87 18.81 0.50
C ARG A 14 4.66 18.17 -0.64
N LEU A 15 3.97 17.54 -1.60
CA LEU A 15 4.58 16.90 -2.76
C LEU A 15 5.38 17.92 -3.59
N LEU A 16 4.78 19.08 -3.88
CA LEU A 16 5.41 20.16 -4.66
C LEU A 16 6.59 20.82 -3.94
N GLU A 17 6.53 20.94 -2.61
CA GLU A 17 7.59 21.47 -1.76
C GLU A 17 8.66 20.42 -1.38
N GLY A 18 8.53 19.17 -1.82
CA GLY A 18 9.43 18.06 -1.45
C GLY A 18 9.36 17.66 0.04
N ARG A 19 8.30 18.06 0.76
CA ARG A 19 8.08 17.71 2.17
C ARG A 19 7.56 16.27 2.31
N SER A 20 7.72 15.71 3.51
CA SER A 20 7.18 14.39 3.86
C SER A 20 5.67 14.33 3.66
N LEU A 21 5.19 13.25 3.02
CA LEU A 21 3.76 12.92 2.88
C LEU A 21 3.17 12.25 4.14
N VAL A 22 3.97 12.06 5.19
CA VAL A 22 3.48 11.65 6.52
C VAL A 22 3.02 12.92 7.27
N PRO A 23 1.76 12.98 7.76
CA PRO A 23 1.28 14.11 8.54
C PRO A 23 1.98 14.17 9.91
N GLU A 24 1.78 15.26 10.65
CA GLU A 24 2.24 15.34 12.04
C GLU A 24 1.39 14.41 12.89
N LEU A 25 2.04 13.50 13.61
CA LEU A 25 1.40 12.44 14.40
C LEU A 25 1.92 12.50 15.86
N PRO A 26 1.07 12.22 16.87
CA PRO A 26 1.46 12.21 18.27
C PRO A 26 2.24 10.92 18.63
N LEU A 27 3.37 10.72 17.96
CA LEU A 27 4.19 9.51 18.07
C LEU A 27 4.83 9.36 19.46
N PHE A 28 4.90 8.12 19.95
CA PHE A 28 5.63 7.76 21.16
C PHE A 28 7.13 7.87 20.90
N GLU A 29 7.75 8.93 21.44
CA GLU A 29 9.11 9.35 21.09
C GLU A 29 10.16 8.24 21.24
N ASP A 30 10.16 7.52 22.36
CA ASP A 30 11.13 6.45 22.61
C ASP A 30 11.01 5.31 21.59
N GLN A 31 9.79 4.97 21.17
CA GLN A 31 9.54 3.92 20.17
C GLN A 31 9.93 4.40 18.77
N ARG A 32 9.59 5.66 18.44
CA ARG A 32 9.99 6.35 17.21
C ARG A 32 11.52 6.36 17.05
N ALA A 33 12.21 6.89 18.05
CA ALA A 33 13.66 7.04 18.05
C ALA A 33 14.40 5.69 18.13
N ARG A 34 13.84 4.69 18.82
CA ARG A 34 14.38 3.32 18.82
C ARG A 34 14.27 2.67 17.44
N GLY A 35 13.09 2.69 16.82
CA GLY A 35 12.85 2.19 15.47
C GLY A 35 13.80 2.81 14.47
N LEU A 36 13.74 4.13 14.30
CA LEU A 36 14.56 4.80 13.29
C LEU A 36 16.07 4.56 13.48
N ARG A 37 16.55 4.49 14.74
CA ARG A 37 17.97 4.21 15.04
C ARG A 37 18.39 2.80 14.64
N ILE A 38 17.55 1.79 14.84
CA ILE A 38 17.86 0.41 14.44
C ILE A 38 17.75 0.30 12.92
N PHE A 39 16.64 0.76 12.31
CA PHE A 39 16.48 0.82 10.87
C PHE A 39 17.68 1.43 10.15
N LYS A 40 18.13 2.62 10.58
CA LYS A 40 19.27 3.34 9.96
C LYS A 40 20.59 2.57 10.04
N ARG A 41 20.75 1.63 10.98
CA ARG A 41 21.97 0.82 11.16
C ARG A 41 21.95 -0.50 10.38
N LEU A 42 20.81 -0.92 9.85
CA LEU A 42 20.72 -2.13 9.03
C LEU A 42 21.54 -1.96 7.75
N ARG A 43 22.39 -2.95 7.44
CA ARG A 43 23.17 -2.98 6.20
C ARG A 43 22.32 -3.38 5.00
N VAL A 44 22.63 -2.78 3.85
CA VAL A 44 21.98 -3.05 2.56
C VAL A 44 22.79 -4.11 1.80
N PRO A 45 22.30 -5.36 1.66
CA PRO A 45 23.13 -6.50 1.27
C PRO A 45 23.34 -6.61 -0.25
N ASP A 46 22.57 -5.88 -1.06
CA ASP A 46 22.68 -5.86 -2.53
C ASP A 46 23.46 -4.64 -3.06
N MET A 47 24.08 -3.85 -2.17
CA MET A 47 24.92 -2.71 -2.51
C MET A 47 26.40 -2.96 -2.22
N ARG A 48 27.28 -2.49 -3.13
CA ARG A 48 28.74 -2.54 -2.95
C ARG A 48 29.14 -1.76 -1.69
N GLY A 49 30.06 -2.34 -0.90
CA GLY A 49 30.50 -1.75 0.38
C GLY A 49 29.57 -2.00 1.55
N LEU A 50 28.39 -2.63 1.34
CA LEU A 50 27.40 -2.95 2.38
C LEU A 50 27.05 -1.73 3.27
N PRO A 51 26.68 -0.58 2.68
CA PRO A 51 26.36 0.66 3.41
C PRO A 51 25.16 0.46 4.33
N MET A 52 25.00 1.34 5.31
CA MET A 52 23.83 1.30 6.19
C MET A 52 22.64 2.01 5.53
N MET A 53 21.42 1.60 5.88
CA MET A 53 20.19 2.25 5.39
C MET A 53 20.16 3.75 5.70
N GLY A 54 20.78 4.21 6.79
CA GLY A 54 20.91 5.62 7.12
C GLY A 54 21.71 6.44 6.11
N ASP A 55 22.63 5.80 5.38
CA ASP A 55 23.51 6.45 4.39
C ASP A 55 22.83 6.55 3.01
N VAL A 56 22.15 5.48 2.60
CA VAL A 56 21.63 5.34 1.22
C VAL A 56 20.15 5.65 1.06
N ALA A 57 19.32 5.51 2.11
CA ALA A 57 17.89 5.79 2.02
C ALA A 57 17.61 7.27 1.72
N GLY A 58 16.56 7.53 0.94
CA GLY A 58 16.06 8.89 0.76
C GLY A 58 15.45 9.43 2.06
N PRO A 59 15.66 10.71 2.43
CA PRO A 59 15.13 11.28 3.68
C PRO A 59 13.62 11.12 3.88
N TRP A 60 12.87 11.06 2.77
CA TRP A 60 11.42 10.80 2.72
C TRP A 60 10.98 9.50 3.42
N LEU A 61 11.88 8.52 3.54
CA LEU A 61 11.57 7.22 4.13
C LEU A 61 11.53 7.27 5.66
N PHE A 62 12.37 8.12 6.28
CA PHE A 62 12.52 8.13 7.73
C PHE A 62 11.20 8.47 8.47
N PRO A 63 10.38 9.46 8.05
CA PRO A 63 9.07 9.70 8.64
C PRO A 63 8.10 8.52 8.57
N ILE A 64 8.23 7.64 7.57
CA ILE A 64 7.39 6.44 7.43
C ILE A 64 7.82 5.39 8.46
N VAL A 65 9.13 5.17 8.62
CA VAL A 65 9.70 4.29 9.64
C VAL A 65 9.37 4.80 11.05
N GLU A 66 9.50 6.11 11.27
CA GLU A 66 9.09 6.80 12.50
C GLU A 66 7.61 6.61 12.80
N ALA A 67 6.71 6.79 11.83
CA ALA A 67 5.29 6.58 12.02
C ALA A 67 4.93 5.11 12.24
N ILE A 68 5.64 4.16 11.61
CA ILE A 68 5.48 2.73 11.86
C ILE A 68 5.82 2.42 13.32
N PHE A 69 7.02 2.70 13.80
CA PHE A 69 7.42 2.30 15.17
C PHE A 69 6.87 3.22 16.27
N GLY A 70 6.77 4.52 16.01
CA GLY A 70 6.25 5.52 16.94
C GLY A 70 4.73 5.49 17.14
N SER A 71 3.96 4.70 16.37
CA SER A 71 2.51 4.51 16.58
C SER A 71 2.17 3.36 17.52
N TYR A 72 3.16 2.76 18.20
CA TYR A 72 2.97 1.73 19.22
C TYR A 72 3.04 2.32 20.63
N ASP A 73 1.97 2.16 21.40
CA ASP A 73 1.88 2.50 22.82
C ASP A 73 2.50 1.37 23.67
N PRO A 74 3.63 1.60 24.36
CA PRO A 74 4.29 0.58 25.17
C PRO A 74 3.60 0.32 26.52
N ILE A 75 2.71 1.20 26.97
CA ILE A 75 1.95 1.04 28.23
C ILE A 75 0.68 0.23 27.96
N LEU A 76 -0.08 0.61 26.93
CA LEU A 76 -1.30 -0.10 26.52
C LEU A 76 -1.02 -1.36 25.69
N GLN A 77 0.24 -1.59 25.29
CA GLN A 77 0.66 -2.69 24.41
C GLN A 77 -0.20 -2.74 23.13
N ARG A 78 -0.44 -1.57 22.53
CA ARG A 78 -1.38 -1.39 21.42
C ARG A 78 -0.84 -0.44 20.37
N ARG A 79 -1.16 -0.71 19.11
CA ARG A 79 -0.93 0.22 18.01
C ARG A 79 -2.10 1.19 17.81
N MET A 80 -1.76 2.45 17.64
CA MET A 80 -2.68 3.53 17.27
C MET A 80 -2.84 3.63 15.75
N ILE A 81 -1.84 3.16 14.99
CA ILE A 81 -1.92 2.93 13.54
C ILE A 81 -1.53 1.47 13.27
N GLN A 82 -2.45 0.72 12.67
CA GLN A 82 -2.28 -0.72 12.38
C GLN A 82 -2.05 -0.98 10.89
N GLU A 83 -2.63 -0.20 9.98
CA GLU A 83 -2.44 -0.35 8.54
C GLU A 83 -1.52 0.74 7.97
N PHE A 84 -0.64 0.39 7.03
CA PHE A 84 0.23 1.33 6.30
C PHE A 84 0.14 1.03 4.81
N PHE A 85 -0.32 1.98 4.00
CA PHE A 85 -0.49 1.79 2.56
C PHE A 85 0.49 2.69 1.80
N LEU A 86 1.54 2.10 1.25
CA LEU A 86 2.65 2.81 0.60
C LEU A 86 2.57 2.58 -0.92
N LEU A 87 2.10 3.59 -1.65
CA LEU A 87 2.05 3.59 -3.11
C LEU A 87 3.22 4.39 -3.67
N MET A 88 4.10 3.72 -4.42
CA MET A 88 5.25 4.35 -5.07
C MET A 88 5.59 3.68 -6.41
N PRO A 89 6.13 4.42 -7.40
CA PRO A 89 6.58 3.82 -8.66
C PRO A 89 7.64 2.73 -8.50
N LYS A 90 7.91 1.99 -9.58
CA LYS A 90 8.99 0.99 -9.61
C LYS A 90 10.35 1.62 -9.31
N LYS A 91 11.33 0.79 -8.94
CA LYS A 91 12.71 1.18 -8.63
C LYS A 91 12.89 2.13 -7.42
N ASN A 92 11.83 2.60 -6.75
CA ASN A 92 11.92 3.37 -5.49
C ASN A 92 12.23 2.52 -4.22
N GLY A 93 12.87 1.35 -4.37
CA GLY A 93 13.38 0.55 -3.22
C GLY A 93 12.32 -0.09 -2.29
N LYS A 94 11.02 -0.05 -2.64
CA LYS A 94 9.91 -0.55 -1.78
C LYS A 94 10.16 -1.91 -1.13
N THR A 95 10.50 -2.94 -1.90
CA THR A 95 10.69 -4.32 -1.40
C THR A 95 11.86 -4.42 -0.41
N SER A 96 13.01 -3.81 -0.70
CA SER A 96 14.17 -3.79 0.20
C SER A 96 13.90 -2.98 1.48
N THR A 97 13.16 -1.88 1.34
CA THR A 97 12.66 -1.05 2.45
C THR A 97 11.73 -1.87 3.36
N GLY A 98 10.69 -2.49 2.79
CA GLY A 98 9.74 -3.31 3.53
C GLY A 98 10.42 -4.48 4.23
N ALA A 99 11.32 -5.20 3.54
CA ALA A 99 12.12 -6.26 4.15
C ALA A 99 12.94 -5.78 5.35
N SER A 100 13.56 -4.60 5.25
CA SER A 100 14.36 -4.01 6.33
C SER A 100 13.49 -3.56 7.52
N ILE A 101 12.30 -3.00 7.25
CA ILE A 101 11.30 -2.69 8.30
C ILE A 101 10.84 -3.98 9.02
N MET A 102 10.67 -5.09 8.30
CA MET A 102 10.31 -6.38 8.91
C MET A 102 11.43 -6.98 9.76
N VAL A 103 12.71 -6.78 9.39
CA VAL A 103 13.87 -7.15 10.23
C VAL A 103 13.94 -6.26 11.48
N ASP A 104 13.74 -4.96 11.35
CA ASP A 104 13.70 -4.03 12.48
C ASP A 104 12.54 -4.37 13.45
N ALA A 105 11.36 -4.68 12.92
CA ALA A 105 10.22 -5.15 13.69
C ALA A 105 10.54 -6.44 14.46
N LEU A 106 11.25 -7.41 13.86
CA LEU A 106 11.72 -8.61 14.56
C LEU A 106 12.73 -8.31 15.69
N ILE A 107 13.59 -7.29 15.53
CA ILE A 107 14.58 -6.88 16.56
C ILE A 107 13.91 -6.15 17.72
N ILE A 108 12.87 -5.37 17.45
CA ILE A 108 12.14 -4.58 18.46
C ILE A 108 11.09 -5.42 19.19
N ASN A 109 10.52 -6.43 18.52
CA ASN A 109 9.47 -7.30 19.01
C ASN A 109 9.71 -7.82 20.44
N ASN A 110 8.73 -7.59 21.32
CA ASN A 110 8.70 -8.10 22.68
C ASN A 110 7.79 -9.33 22.85
N ARG A 111 7.04 -9.74 21.81
CA ARG A 111 6.09 -10.86 21.89
C ARG A 111 6.82 -12.21 21.65
N PRO A 112 6.80 -13.14 22.62
CA PRO A 112 7.25 -14.52 22.41
C PRO A 112 6.43 -15.19 21.30
N GLU A 113 7.09 -15.99 20.47
CA GLU A 113 6.50 -16.75 19.36
C GLU A 113 5.67 -15.88 18.39
N GLY A 114 6.02 -14.59 18.29
CA GLY A 114 5.38 -13.66 17.36
C GLY A 114 5.60 -14.07 15.90
N GLU A 115 4.52 -14.37 15.18
CA GLU A 115 4.59 -14.71 13.76
C GLU A 115 4.58 -13.43 12.89
N PHE A 116 5.58 -13.26 12.03
CA PHE A 116 5.64 -12.23 11.00
C PHE A 116 5.63 -12.89 9.62
N VAL A 117 4.94 -12.28 8.65
CA VAL A 117 4.76 -12.90 7.33
C VAL A 117 5.06 -11.95 6.17
N LEU A 118 5.65 -12.53 5.13
CA LEU A 118 5.88 -11.92 3.82
C LEU A 118 4.90 -12.55 2.83
N ILE A 119 4.08 -11.72 2.20
CA ILE A 119 3.02 -12.11 1.28
C ILE A 119 3.20 -11.30 -0.01
N ALA A 120 3.04 -11.97 -1.16
CA ALA A 120 3.09 -11.34 -2.48
C ALA A 120 2.24 -12.19 -3.45
N PRO A 121 2.07 -11.81 -4.73
CA PRO A 121 1.26 -12.57 -5.68
C PRO A 121 1.73 -14.04 -5.82
N THR A 122 3.04 -14.28 -5.73
CA THR A 122 3.67 -15.61 -5.72
C THR A 122 4.75 -15.73 -4.64
N LYS A 123 5.15 -16.96 -4.28
CA LYS A 123 6.21 -17.22 -3.28
C LYS A 123 7.61 -16.81 -3.76
N GLU A 124 7.78 -16.56 -5.05
CA GLU A 124 9.02 -16.14 -5.71
C GLU A 124 9.19 -14.63 -5.52
N ILE A 125 8.12 -13.86 -5.75
CA ILE A 125 8.08 -12.41 -5.50
C ILE A 125 8.28 -12.13 -3.99
N ALA A 126 7.55 -12.82 -3.11
CA ALA A 126 7.76 -12.73 -1.67
C ALA A 126 9.18 -13.19 -1.24
N GLY A 127 9.78 -14.10 -2.02
CA GLY A 127 11.17 -14.53 -1.89
C GLY A 127 12.19 -13.42 -2.11
N ILE A 128 11.85 -12.34 -2.83
CA ILE A 128 12.72 -11.17 -2.99
C ILE A 128 12.85 -10.41 -1.67
N ALA A 129 11.73 -10.13 -0.99
CA ALA A 129 11.73 -9.53 0.34
C ALA A 129 12.46 -10.42 1.36
N PHE A 130 12.25 -11.73 1.32
CA PHE A 130 12.98 -12.68 2.17
C PHE A 130 14.49 -12.65 1.91
N LYS A 131 14.91 -12.66 0.64
CA LYS A 131 16.33 -12.60 0.25
C LYS A 131 17.01 -11.33 0.78
N GLN A 132 16.30 -10.19 0.75
CA GLN A 132 16.79 -8.94 1.34
C GLN A 132 16.92 -9.03 2.87
N ALA A 133 15.85 -9.43 3.57
CA ALA A 133 15.85 -9.57 5.03
C ALA A 133 16.96 -10.52 5.52
N ARG A 134 17.09 -11.68 4.88
CA ARG A 134 18.19 -12.63 5.10
C ARG A 134 19.55 -12.01 4.85
N GLY A 135 19.70 -11.29 3.74
CA GLY A 135 20.96 -10.65 3.37
C GLY A 135 21.41 -9.68 4.45
N THR A 136 20.53 -8.77 4.89
CA THR A 136 20.78 -7.83 5.98
C THR A 136 21.21 -8.51 7.28
N ILE A 137 20.62 -9.67 7.61
CA ILE A 137 21.02 -10.47 8.78
C ILE A 137 22.41 -11.09 8.59
N LYS A 138 22.66 -11.83 7.49
CA LYS A 138 23.92 -12.57 7.28
C LYS A 138 25.16 -11.69 7.13
N VAL A 139 25.01 -10.40 6.81
CA VAL A 139 26.13 -9.44 6.72
C VAL A 139 26.46 -8.73 8.03
N ASP A 140 25.67 -8.94 9.09
CA ASP A 140 25.92 -8.38 10.42
C ASP A 140 26.18 -9.52 11.43
N PRO A 141 27.39 -9.63 12.00
CA PRO A 141 27.74 -10.74 12.90
C PRO A 141 26.90 -10.83 14.18
N GLU A 142 26.27 -9.74 14.64
CA GLU A 142 25.40 -9.78 15.82
C GLU A 142 23.98 -10.19 15.44
N LEU A 143 23.49 -9.80 14.26
CA LEU A 143 22.21 -10.29 13.75
C LEU A 143 22.27 -11.78 13.39
N ASP A 144 23.35 -12.27 12.78
CA ASP A 144 23.51 -13.69 12.42
C ASP A 144 23.60 -14.61 13.67
N LYS A 145 24.12 -14.09 14.79
CA LYS A 145 24.03 -14.76 16.10
C LYS A 145 22.60 -14.73 16.67
N LEU A 146 21.89 -13.61 16.53
CA LEU A 146 20.56 -13.41 17.12
C LEU A 146 19.47 -14.21 16.38
N PHE A 147 19.61 -14.36 15.08
CA PHE A 147 18.64 -15.01 14.19
C PHE A 147 19.13 -16.37 13.69
N GLN A 148 18.20 -17.21 13.28
CA GLN A 148 18.45 -18.44 12.55
C GLN A 148 17.77 -18.33 11.19
N VAL A 149 18.56 -18.31 10.11
CA VAL A 149 18.04 -18.35 8.74
C VAL A 149 17.84 -19.79 8.30
N GLN A 150 16.62 -20.14 7.89
CA GLN A 150 16.26 -21.43 7.31
C GLN A 150 15.90 -21.22 5.83
N ASP A 151 16.94 -21.20 4.98
CA ASP A 151 16.86 -20.82 3.57
C ASP A 151 15.86 -21.65 2.75
N HIS A 152 15.78 -22.96 3.00
CA HIS A 152 14.86 -23.88 2.30
C HIS A 152 13.39 -23.67 2.69
N LEU A 153 13.10 -23.25 3.93
CA LEU A 153 11.74 -22.92 4.39
C LEU A 153 11.33 -21.49 4.02
N LYS A 154 12.27 -20.63 3.65
CA LYS A 154 12.11 -19.17 3.58
C LYS A 154 11.62 -18.59 4.93
N THR A 155 12.25 -19.04 6.01
CA THR A 155 11.97 -18.62 7.40
C THR A 155 13.21 -18.05 8.07
N ILE A 156 13.03 -16.99 8.87
CA ILE A 156 14.01 -16.40 9.79
C ILE A 156 13.43 -16.50 11.20
N THR A 157 14.17 -17.05 12.16
CA THR A 157 13.69 -17.26 13.54
C THR A 157 14.56 -16.51 14.54
N HIS A 158 13.96 -15.69 15.41
CA HIS A 158 14.66 -14.97 16.48
C HIS A 158 14.97 -15.94 17.65
N ARG A 159 16.23 -16.35 17.80
CA ARG A 159 16.61 -17.49 18.67
C ARG A 159 16.17 -17.36 20.12
N ARG A 160 16.14 -16.14 20.67
CA ARG A 160 15.74 -15.88 22.07
C ARG A 160 14.23 -15.78 22.30
N MET A 161 13.45 -15.51 21.26
CA MET A 161 12.02 -15.16 21.38
C MET A 161 11.09 -16.18 20.70
N GLY A 162 11.63 -17.05 19.84
CA GLY A 162 10.83 -17.95 19.00
C GLY A 162 10.04 -17.23 17.89
N SER A 163 10.05 -15.90 17.82
CA SER A 163 9.33 -15.13 16.79
C SER A 163 9.95 -15.34 15.41
N THR A 164 9.11 -15.51 14.40
CA THR A 164 9.50 -15.91 13.04
C THR A 164 9.15 -14.84 12.01
N LEU A 165 9.91 -14.76 10.92
CA LEU A 165 9.53 -14.05 9.68
C LEU A 165 9.58 -15.05 8.53
N GLN A 166 8.43 -15.33 7.91
CA GLN A 166 8.31 -16.39 6.90
C GLN A 166 7.51 -15.99 5.65
N VAL A 167 7.85 -16.57 4.51
CA VAL A 167 7.09 -16.41 3.26
C VAL A 167 5.86 -17.31 3.28
N LYS A 168 4.66 -16.73 3.30
CA LYS A 168 3.40 -17.46 3.11
C LYS A 168 2.91 -17.37 1.67
N ALA A 169 2.13 -18.37 1.25
CA ALA A 169 1.35 -18.23 0.02
C ALA A 169 0.27 -17.18 0.24
N ALA A 170 0.01 -16.35 -0.78
CA ALA A 170 -1.20 -15.54 -0.80
C ALA A 170 -2.38 -16.44 -1.23
N ASP A 171 -2.88 -17.19 -0.27
CA ASP A 171 -4.01 -18.09 -0.38
C ASP A 171 -4.79 -18.09 0.94
N THR A 172 -6.12 -18.19 0.88
CA THR A 172 -7.00 -18.11 2.05
C THR A 172 -6.68 -19.22 3.05
N ASP A 173 -6.55 -20.48 2.60
CA ASP A 173 -6.36 -21.64 3.49
C ASP A 173 -5.02 -21.60 4.24
N VAL A 174 -4.04 -20.86 3.73
CA VAL A 174 -2.70 -20.67 4.34
C VAL A 174 -2.67 -19.50 5.34
N ILE A 175 -3.67 -18.63 5.29
CA ILE A 175 -3.74 -17.38 6.05
C ILE A 175 -4.79 -17.45 7.17
N THR A 176 -5.94 -18.09 6.91
CA THR A 176 -7.05 -18.27 7.86
C THR A 176 -6.58 -18.86 9.19
N GLY A 177 -7.09 -18.31 10.29
CA GLY A 177 -6.74 -18.73 11.65
C GLY A 177 -5.33 -18.35 12.12
N GLY A 178 -4.54 -17.70 11.25
CA GLY A 178 -3.26 -17.10 11.62
C GLY A 178 -3.42 -16.02 12.70
N LYS A 179 -2.36 -15.84 13.50
CA LYS A 179 -2.30 -14.82 14.57
C LYS A 179 -1.06 -13.93 14.41
N GLN A 180 -0.82 -13.53 13.17
CA GLN A 180 0.33 -12.76 12.72
C GLN A 180 0.40 -11.42 13.46
N VAL A 181 1.61 -11.08 13.93
CA VAL A 181 1.94 -9.81 14.59
C VAL A 181 2.27 -8.74 13.54
N GLY A 182 3.00 -9.10 12.49
CA GLY A 182 3.34 -8.17 11.41
C GLY A 182 3.21 -8.83 10.05
N THR A 183 2.50 -8.19 9.14
CA THR A 183 2.35 -8.63 7.75
C THR A 183 2.91 -7.59 6.80
N LEU A 184 3.74 -8.02 5.83
CA LEU A 184 4.08 -7.24 4.65
C LEU A 184 3.43 -7.87 3.42
N ILE A 185 2.56 -7.12 2.73
CA ILE A 185 2.07 -7.45 1.40
C ILE A 185 2.86 -6.64 0.38
N ASP A 186 3.61 -7.33 -0.50
CA ASP A 186 4.27 -6.73 -1.66
C ASP A 186 3.44 -6.88 -2.94
N GLU A 187 3.52 -5.88 -3.80
CA GLU A 187 2.78 -5.70 -5.05
C GLU A 187 1.28 -6.03 -4.99
N LEU A 188 0.54 -5.37 -4.09
CA LEU A 188 -0.92 -5.52 -3.97
C LEU A 188 -1.66 -5.37 -5.32
N HIS A 189 -1.22 -4.44 -6.19
CA HIS A 189 -1.87 -4.24 -7.49
C HIS A 189 -1.80 -5.47 -8.41
N VAL A 190 -0.79 -6.34 -8.24
CA VAL A 190 -0.70 -7.64 -8.92
C VAL A 190 -1.45 -8.71 -8.12
N LEU A 191 -1.34 -8.71 -6.79
CA LEU A 191 -2.05 -9.66 -5.93
C LEU A 191 -3.57 -9.60 -6.17
N ALA A 192 -4.10 -8.40 -6.38
CA ALA A 192 -5.49 -8.11 -6.69
C ALA A 192 -6.01 -8.70 -8.01
N SER A 193 -5.17 -9.32 -8.84
CA SER A 193 -5.63 -10.10 -9.99
C SER A 193 -6.08 -11.52 -9.61
N LYS A 194 -5.83 -11.99 -8.38
CA LYS A 194 -6.39 -13.24 -7.87
C LYS A 194 -7.88 -13.07 -7.51
N SER A 195 -8.67 -14.11 -7.75
CA SER A 195 -10.09 -14.15 -7.42
C SER A 195 -10.37 -13.99 -5.92
N ASN A 196 -9.59 -14.68 -5.07
CA ASN A 196 -9.69 -14.65 -3.61
C ASN A 196 -8.88 -13.50 -2.95
N ALA A 197 -8.40 -12.52 -3.72
CA ALA A 197 -7.57 -11.43 -3.17
C ALA A 197 -8.31 -10.56 -2.14
N ALA A 198 -9.64 -10.45 -2.25
CA ALA A 198 -10.46 -9.76 -1.26
C ALA A 198 -10.49 -10.52 0.08
N ASP A 199 -10.76 -11.83 0.03
CA ASP A 199 -10.86 -12.70 1.21
C ASP A 199 -9.52 -12.76 1.96
N ILE A 200 -8.41 -12.84 1.22
CA ILE A 200 -7.05 -12.75 1.77
C ILE A 200 -6.84 -11.47 2.60
N LEU A 201 -7.33 -10.30 2.13
CA LEU A 201 -7.22 -9.06 2.92
C LEU A 201 -8.16 -9.04 4.13
N VAL A 202 -9.32 -9.70 4.05
CA VAL A 202 -10.25 -9.83 5.18
C VAL A 202 -9.62 -10.67 6.29
N GLU A 203 -9.06 -11.84 5.97
CA GLU A 203 -8.39 -12.71 6.95
C GLU A 203 -7.17 -12.02 7.59
N LEU A 204 -6.33 -11.34 6.79
CA LEU A 204 -5.16 -10.62 7.31
C LEU A 204 -5.54 -9.47 8.25
N ARG A 205 -6.69 -8.82 8.03
CA ARG A 205 -7.24 -7.83 8.96
C ARG A 205 -7.93 -8.48 10.17
N GLY A 206 -8.53 -9.65 10.00
CA GLY A 206 -9.05 -10.47 11.09
C GLY A 206 -7.98 -10.82 12.12
N ALA A 207 -6.77 -11.16 11.67
CA ALA A 207 -5.62 -11.40 12.55
C ALA A 207 -5.29 -10.17 13.44
N LEU A 208 -5.43 -8.94 12.92
CA LEU A 208 -5.19 -7.69 13.67
C LEU A 208 -6.23 -7.45 14.77
N ALA A 209 -7.45 -8.00 14.66
CA ALA A 209 -8.44 -7.92 15.74
C ALA A 209 -8.00 -8.73 16.98
N ALA A 210 -7.32 -9.87 16.77
CA ALA A 210 -6.69 -10.66 17.83
C ALA A 210 -5.31 -10.13 18.27
N ARG A 211 -4.73 -9.19 17.52
CA ARG A 211 -3.40 -8.61 17.71
C ARG A 211 -3.47 -7.07 17.68
N PRO A 212 -3.95 -6.41 18.75
CA PRO A 212 -4.00 -4.94 18.84
C PRO A 212 -2.60 -4.29 18.81
N ASP A 213 -1.56 -5.05 19.13
CA ASP A 213 -0.14 -4.71 18.97
C ASP A 213 0.40 -4.92 17.54
N GLY A 214 -0.37 -5.59 16.68
CA GLY A 214 0.03 -6.00 15.33
C GLY A 214 -0.25 -4.99 14.22
N PHE A 215 0.41 -5.19 13.08
CA PHE A 215 0.35 -4.30 11.92
C PHE A 215 0.33 -5.01 10.56
N LEU A 216 -0.16 -4.27 9.56
CA LEU A 216 -0.20 -4.64 8.14
C LEU A 216 0.43 -3.51 7.31
N ILE A 217 1.56 -3.80 6.69
CA ILE A 217 2.18 -2.92 5.68
C ILE A 217 1.80 -3.46 4.30
N ILE A 218 1.25 -2.59 3.46
CA ILE A 218 0.95 -2.83 2.06
C ILE A 218 1.86 -1.93 1.24
N ILE A 219 2.73 -2.53 0.42
CA ILE A 219 3.56 -1.81 -0.56
C ILE A 219 3.12 -2.19 -1.98
N THR A 220 3.02 -1.22 -2.88
CA THR A 220 2.60 -1.49 -4.27
C THR A 220 3.03 -0.38 -5.22
N THR A 221 3.17 -0.70 -6.51
CA THR A 221 3.08 0.32 -7.59
C THR A 221 1.62 0.58 -7.98
N GLN A 222 1.44 1.57 -8.86
CA GLN A 222 0.20 1.72 -9.63
C GLN A 222 0.08 0.58 -10.66
N SER A 223 -1.14 0.16 -11.01
CA SER A 223 -1.36 -0.88 -12.02
C SER A 223 -1.07 -0.36 -13.45
N LYS A 224 -0.88 -1.27 -14.42
CA LYS A 224 -0.73 -0.89 -15.84
C LYS A 224 -2.07 -0.54 -16.50
N ALA A 225 -3.12 -1.28 -16.15
CA ALA A 225 -4.49 -1.01 -16.56
C ALA A 225 -5.22 -0.20 -15.47
N PRO A 226 -6.38 0.42 -15.77
CA PRO A 226 -7.20 1.08 -14.74
C PRO A 226 -7.54 0.12 -13.59
N PRO A 227 -7.57 0.59 -12.32
CA PRO A 227 -7.68 -0.30 -11.16
C PRO A 227 -9.05 -0.95 -11.13
N ARG A 228 -9.08 -2.24 -10.77
CA ARG A 228 -10.29 -3.06 -10.65
C ARG A 228 -10.21 -3.92 -9.40
N GLY A 229 -11.36 -4.48 -9.01
CA GLY A 229 -11.48 -5.37 -7.85
C GLY A 229 -10.91 -4.72 -6.58
N VAL A 230 -10.29 -5.55 -5.75
CA VAL A 230 -9.79 -5.15 -4.43
C VAL A 230 -8.74 -4.03 -4.48
N PHE A 231 -7.88 -3.98 -5.51
CA PHE A 231 -6.90 -2.88 -5.62
C PHE A 231 -7.57 -1.51 -5.82
N LYS A 232 -8.71 -1.46 -6.54
CA LYS A 232 -9.46 -0.21 -6.68
C LYS A 232 -10.05 0.24 -5.35
N SER A 233 -10.65 -0.67 -4.57
CA SER A 233 -11.25 -0.32 -3.27
C SER A 233 -10.20 0.07 -2.25
N GLU A 234 -9.05 -0.62 -2.20
CA GLU A 234 -7.97 -0.28 -1.27
C GLU A 234 -7.29 1.06 -1.62
N LEU A 235 -7.03 1.33 -2.90
CA LEU A 235 -6.51 2.61 -3.35
C LEU A 235 -7.49 3.76 -3.05
N GLN A 236 -8.79 3.51 -3.21
CA GLN A 236 -9.82 4.51 -2.89
C GLN A 236 -9.92 4.75 -1.38
N LYS A 237 -9.95 3.68 -0.56
CA LYS A 237 -9.89 3.75 0.92
C LYS A 237 -8.68 4.56 1.39
N ALA A 238 -7.50 4.31 0.84
CA ALA A 238 -6.28 5.04 1.18
C ALA A 238 -6.37 6.53 0.82
N ARG A 239 -6.93 6.88 -0.35
CA ARG A 239 -7.17 8.28 -0.74
C ARG A 239 -8.22 8.95 0.13
N ASP A 240 -9.32 8.27 0.46
CA ASP A 240 -10.38 8.85 1.29
C ASP A 240 -9.94 9.06 2.74
N VAL A 241 -9.01 8.26 3.26
CA VAL A 241 -8.32 8.53 4.54
C VAL A 241 -7.36 9.72 4.41
N ARG A 242 -6.51 9.75 3.38
CA ARG A 242 -5.59 10.89 3.11
C ARG A 242 -6.35 12.22 3.01
N ASP A 243 -7.49 12.21 2.32
CA ASP A 243 -8.35 13.37 2.07
C ASP A 243 -9.28 13.68 3.26
N GLY A 244 -9.18 12.97 4.39
CA GLY A 244 -9.94 13.22 5.62
C GLY A 244 -11.43 12.84 5.57
N LYS A 245 -11.88 12.13 4.53
CA LYS A 245 -13.28 11.67 4.37
C LYS A 245 -13.58 10.40 5.19
N LEU A 246 -12.55 9.62 5.50
CA LEU A 246 -12.61 8.44 6.37
C LEU A 246 -11.56 8.57 7.47
N GLN A 247 -11.94 8.29 8.72
CA GLN A 247 -11.01 8.18 9.84
C GLN A 247 -10.83 6.70 10.18
N LEU A 248 -9.61 6.20 9.99
CA LEU A 248 -9.23 4.81 10.22
C LEU A 248 -7.78 4.75 10.74
N PRO A 249 -7.37 3.70 11.49
CA PRO A 249 -5.98 3.49 11.91
C PRO A 249 -5.09 3.02 10.75
N LEU A 250 -5.16 3.72 9.63
CA LEU A 250 -4.49 3.51 8.36
C LEU A 250 -3.67 4.75 8.02
N LEU A 251 -2.37 4.62 7.80
CA LEU A 251 -1.53 5.69 7.25
C LEU A 251 -1.31 5.50 5.73
N PRO A 252 -1.95 6.33 4.88
CA PRO A 252 -1.71 6.32 3.44
C PRO A 252 -0.52 7.22 3.06
N VAL A 253 0.47 6.66 2.37
CA VAL A 253 1.60 7.41 1.79
C VAL A 253 1.57 7.20 0.27
N LEU A 254 1.04 8.18 -0.45
CA LEU A 254 0.70 8.05 -1.87
C LEU A 254 1.53 9.02 -2.74
N TYR A 255 2.57 8.51 -3.40
CA TYR A 255 3.31 9.26 -4.41
C TYR A 255 2.55 9.27 -5.74
N GLU A 256 1.53 10.11 -5.82
CA GLU A 256 0.70 10.32 -7.01
C GLU A 256 0.81 11.77 -7.48
N LEU A 257 0.83 11.99 -8.80
CA LEU A 257 0.84 13.34 -9.36
C LEU A 257 -0.55 13.97 -9.22
N PRO A 258 -0.69 15.22 -8.70
CA PRO A 258 -1.95 15.94 -8.65
C PRO A 258 -2.70 15.92 -9.98
N LEU A 259 -4.02 15.69 -9.95
CA LEU A 259 -4.80 15.46 -11.16
C LEU A 259 -4.75 16.66 -12.13
N HIS A 260 -4.60 17.88 -11.60
CA HIS A 260 -4.46 19.10 -12.40
C HIS A 260 -3.09 19.19 -13.12
N LEU A 261 -2.05 18.54 -12.61
CA LEU A 261 -0.72 18.44 -13.24
C LEU A 261 -0.57 17.21 -14.14
N ALA A 262 -1.35 16.15 -13.89
CA ALA A 262 -1.33 14.92 -14.68
C ALA A 262 -2.12 15.03 -16.01
N LYS A 263 -3.10 15.93 -16.09
CA LYS A 263 -3.88 16.23 -17.30
C LYS A 263 -3.00 16.78 -18.44
N ASP A 264 -3.54 16.72 -19.66
CA ASP A 264 -2.98 17.35 -20.86
C ASP A 264 -1.49 17.06 -21.08
N ASP A 265 -1.16 15.77 -20.95
CA ASP A 265 0.20 15.23 -21.04
C ASP A 265 1.22 15.81 -20.06
N GLY A 266 0.77 16.52 -19.00
CA GLY A 266 1.64 17.06 -17.97
C GLY A 266 2.47 16.00 -17.25
N TRP A 267 1.96 14.77 -17.12
CA TRP A 267 2.71 13.61 -16.63
C TRP A 267 4.01 13.30 -17.41
N LYS A 268 4.11 13.72 -18.69
CA LYS A 268 5.31 13.57 -19.52
C LYS A 268 6.40 14.57 -19.17
N LYS A 269 6.06 15.68 -18.50
CA LYS A 269 7.00 16.78 -18.21
C LYS A 269 8.06 16.31 -17.20
N ARG A 270 9.32 16.34 -17.62
CA ARG A 270 10.50 15.94 -16.83
C ARG A 270 10.56 16.65 -15.46
N THR A 271 10.13 17.91 -15.40
CA THR A 271 10.01 18.71 -14.18
C THR A 271 9.12 18.08 -13.09
N PHE A 272 8.19 17.18 -13.44
CA PHE A 272 7.29 16.52 -12.49
C PHE A 272 7.74 15.12 -12.07
N TRP A 273 8.76 14.54 -12.72
CA TRP A 273 9.24 13.19 -12.37
C TRP A 273 9.80 13.08 -10.94
N PRO A 274 10.52 14.08 -10.37
CA PRO A 274 10.99 14.01 -8.97
C PRO A 274 9.84 13.93 -7.96
N LEU A 275 8.70 14.56 -8.25
CA LEU A 275 7.55 14.64 -7.35
C LEU A 275 7.01 13.25 -6.97
N VAL A 276 6.98 12.32 -7.92
CA VAL A 276 6.48 10.95 -7.70
C VAL A 276 7.59 9.90 -7.57
N ASN A 277 8.84 10.25 -7.85
CA ASN A 277 10.00 9.37 -7.70
C ASN A 277 10.97 9.92 -6.63
N PRO A 278 10.68 9.71 -5.33
CA PRO A 278 11.50 10.28 -4.26
C PRO A 278 12.90 9.61 -4.13
N ASN A 279 13.19 8.56 -4.91
CA ASN A 279 14.53 8.00 -5.12
C ASN A 279 15.15 8.37 -6.50
N LEU A 280 14.66 9.40 -7.20
CA LEU A 280 15.31 9.92 -8.41
C LEU A 280 16.74 10.38 -8.08
N GLY A 281 17.70 9.99 -8.93
CA GLY A 281 19.13 10.21 -8.68
C GLY A 281 19.75 9.27 -7.62
N ARG A 282 18.97 8.35 -7.05
CA ARG A 282 19.45 7.26 -6.18
C ARG A 282 19.29 5.90 -6.87
N SER A 283 18.16 5.24 -6.66
CA SER A 283 17.83 3.95 -7.28
C SER A 283 16.97 4.08 -8.54
N VAL A 284 16.51 5.30 -8.86
CA VAL A 284 15.80 5.62 -10.11
C VAL A 284 16.71 6.50 -10.98
N ASP A 285 17.19 5.93 -12.09
CA ASP A 285 17.92 6.65 -13.15
C ASP A 285 16.94 7.49 -13.98
N GLU A 286 17.24 8.78 -14.15
CA GLU A 286 16.45 9.71 -14.93
C GLU A 286 16.51 9.40 -16.45
N ALA A 287 17.68 9.00 -16.95
CA ALA A 287 17.85 8.65 -18.36
C ALA A 287 17.06 7.37 -18.71
N PHE A 288 16.88 6.46 -17.76
CA PHE A 288 15.98 5.32 -17.89
C PHE A 288 14.51 5.76 -18.01
N LEU A 289 14.04 6.72 -17.20
CA LEU A 289 12.68 7.24 -17.30
C LEU A 289 12.42 7.91 -18.67
N GLU A 290 13.42 8.64 -19.20
CA GLU A 290 13.36 9.25 -20.52
C GLU A 290 13.23 8.21 -21.64
N ARG A 291 14.03 7.14 -21.60
CA ARG A 291 13.92 6.01 -22.55
C ARG A 291 12.57 5.27 -22.46
N GLU A 292 12.06 5.05 -21.25
CA GLU A 292 10.73 4.47 -21.04
C GLU A 292 9.61 5.37 -21.59
N LEU A 293 9.70 6.69 -21.41
CA LEU A 293 8.72 7.64 -21.97
C LEU A 293 8.72 7.61 -23.51
N VAL A 294 9.90 7.64 -24.15
CA VAL A 294 10.02 7.53 -25.62
C VAL A 294 9.40 6.22 -26.10
N SER A 295 9.69 5.11 -25.41
CA SER A 295 9.14 3.79 -25.72
C SER A 295 7.62 3.77 -25.61
N ALA A 296 7.06 4.27 -24.50
CA ALA A 296 5.63 4.37 -24.24
C ALA A 296 4.88 5.23 -25.27
N VAL A 297 5.43 6.39 -25.65
CA VAL A 297 4.85 7.27 -26.68
C VAL A 297 4.90 6.59 -28.06
N SER A 298 5.97 5.87 -28.37
CA SER A 298 6.07 5.11 -29.63
C SER A 298 5.06 3.96 -29.70
N GLU A 299 4.78 3.28 -28.59
CA GLU A 299 3.76 2.23 -28.50
C GLU A 299 2.35 2.79 -28.61
N ALA A 300 2.05 3.88 -27.91
CA ALA A 300 0.76 4.56 -28.00
C ALA A 300 0.45 5.00 -29.45
N ARG A 301 1.47 5.49 -30.17
CA ARG A 301 1.36 5.83 -31.60
C ARG A 301 1.16 4.61 -32.50
N ARG A 302 1.77 3.46 -32.19
CA ARG A 302 1.58 2.19 -32.93
C ARG A 302 0.23 1.53 -32.65
N SER A 303 -0.26 1.59 -31.40
CA SER A 303 -1.56 1.03 -31.01
C SER A 303 -2.75 1.84 -31.55
N TRP A 304 -2.52 3.05 -32.05
CA TRP A 304 -3.51 3.86 -32.76
C TRP A 304 -3.07 4.06 -34.22
N PRO A 305 -3.23 3.06 -35.10
CA PRO A 305 -3.03 3.26 -36.52
C PRO A 305 -3.98 4.37 -36.98
N CYS A 306 -3.40 5.46 -37.48
CA CYS A 306 -4.16 6.50 -38.15
C CYS A 306 -4.63 5.91 -39.48
N SER A 307 -5.83 5.32 -39.50
CA SER A 307 -6.45 4.91 -40.76
C SER A 307 -6.52 6.13 -41.68
N PRO A 308 -5.86 6.10 -42.85
CA PRO A 308 -6.21 7.04 -43.91
C PRO A 308 -7.68 6.80 -44.21
N ALA A 309 -8.48 7.88 -44.28
CA ALA A 309 -9.85 7.75 -44.73
C ALA A 309 -9.84 7.28 -46.18
N SER A 310 -10.12 5.99 -46.42
CA SER A 310 -10.43 5.47 -47.74
C SER A 310 -11.77 6.05 -48.18
N ILE A 311 -11.73 7.26 -48.74
CA ILE A 311 -12.85 7.83 -49.49
C ILE A 311 -12.94 7.03 -50.79
N SER A 312 -13.61 5.88 -50.72
CA SER A 312 -14.04 5.14 -51.89
C SER A 312 -15.25 5.84 -52.48
N THR A 313 -15.02 6.79 -53.39
CA THR A 313 -16.08 7.31 -54.26
C THR A 313 -16.54 6.19 -55.20
N SER A 314 -17.52 5.40 -54.76
CA SER A 314 -18.21 4.42 -55.59
C SER A 314 -19.10 5.13 -56.60
N ARG A 315 -18.54 5.49 -57.76
CA ARG A 315 -19.34 5.70 -58.98
C ARG A 315 -19.86 4.35 -59.46
N SER A 316 -21.08 4.00 -59.07
CA SER A 316 -21.84 2.94 -59.74
C SER A 316 -22.75 3.57 -60.78
N ALA A 317 -22.34 3.49 -62.05
CA ALA A 317 -23.22 3.79 -63.16
C ALA A 317 -24.09 2.55 -63.47
N SER A 318 -25.41 2.74 -63.56
CA SER A 318 -26.30 1.79 -64.23
C SER A 318 -27.24 2.57 -65.15
N ARG A 319 -27.30 2.15 -66.41
CA ARG A 319 -28.21 2.69 -67.43
C ARG A 319 -29.49 1.85 -67.44
N SER A 320 -30.63 2.53 -67.46
CA SER A 320 -31.85 2.02 -68.09
C SER A 320 -32.79 3.19 -68.40
N ALA A 321 -33.05 3.41 -69.68
CA ALA A 321 -34.17 4.23 -70.16
C ALA A 321 -35.34 3.28 -70.50
N PRO A 322 -36.59 3.76 -70.65
CA PRO A 322 -36.95 4.36 -71.94
C PRO A 322 -37.95 5.55 -71.93
N THR A 323 -37.80 6.39 -72.97
CA THR A 323 -38.82 7.20 -73.69
C THR A 323 -39.54 8.40 -73.03
N PRO A 324 -39.97 9.42 -73.84
CA PRO A 324 -40.31 10.76 -73.34
C PRO A 324 -41.77 11.22 -73.59
N GLY A 325 -42.19 12.31 -72.91
CA GLY A 325 -43.42 13.06 -73.18
C GLY A 325 -43.38 14.46 -72.51
N PRO A 326 -43.82 15.57 -73.13
CA PRO A 326 -43.48 16.93 -72.68
C PRO A 326 -44.65 17.76 -72.10
N ALA A 327 -44.35 18.59 -71.08
CA ALA A 327 -45.03 19.86 -70.74
C ALA A 327 -44.10 20.67 -69.81
N LEU A 328 -43.64 21.88 -70.15
CA LEU A 328 -44.32 23.19 -70.22
C LEU A 328 -44.67 23.84 -68.86
N ASN A 329 -44.18 25.08 -68.74
CA ASN A 329 -44.68 26.23 -67.96
C ASN A 329 -44.40 26.39 -66.43
N SER A 330 -43.52 27.36 -66.17
CA SER A 330 -43.77 28.60 -65.42
C SER A 330 -44.05 28.59 -63.89
N GLY A 331 -43.44 29.56 -63.20
CA GLY A 331 -44.23 30.42 -62.30
C GLY A 331 -43.73 30.69 -60.88
N ASN A 332 -43.00 31.80 -60.71
CA ASN A 332 -43.05 32.73 -59.55
C ASN A 332 -42.85 32.27 -58.09
N LYS A 333 -41.84 32.92 -57.46
CA LYS A 333 -41.89 33.71 -56.19
C LYS A 333 -42.45 33.01 -54.93
N THR A 334 -41.73 33.04 -53.79
CA THR A 334 -41.61 34.29 -53.00
C THR A 334 -40.57 34.25 -51.87
N ARG A 335 -39.88 35.39 -51.67
CA ARG A 335 -39.39 36.03 -50.40
C ARG A 335 -38.55 35.24 -49.36
N ARG A 336 -37.22 35.52 -49.38
CA ARG A 336 -36.35 36.24 -48.37
C ARG A 336 -36.63 36.14 -46.84
N PRO A 337 -35.63 36.40 -45.93
CA PRO A 337 -34.25 36.92 -46.14
C PRO A 337 -33.11 36.23 -45.32
N ALA A 338 -31.87 36.72 -45.49
CA ALA A 338 -30.71 36.80 -44.55
C ALA A 338 -30.37 35.61 -43.59
N SER A 339 -29.11 35.20 -43.43
CA SER A 339 -27.95 36.07 -43.13
C SER A 339 -26.60 35.40 -43.42
N ARG A 340 -25.51 36.16 -43.26
CA ARG A 340 -24.16 35.88 -43.79
C ARG A 340 -23.23 35.35 -42.71
N SER A 341 -22.50 34.28 -43.03
CA SER A 341 -21.19 33.88 -42.48
C SER A 341 -20.94 33.92 -40.95
N GLN A 342 -20.71 32.74 -40.37
CA GLN A 342 -19.56 32.52 -39.47
C GLN A 342 -19.07 31.08 -39.60
N ARG A 343 -17.78 30.89 -39.92
CA ARG A 343 -17.12 29.58 -39.82
C ARG A 343 -16.75 29.35 -38.36
N SER A 344 -17.44 28.44 -37.67
CA SER A 344 -16.97 27.93 -36.38
C SER A 344 -15.99 26.78 -36.62
N SER A 345 -14.72 26.98 -36.24
CA SER A 345 -13.72 25.92 -36.17
C SER A 345 -14.06 25.01 -34.99
N SER A 346 -14.62 23.83 -35.26
CA SER A 346 -14.88 22.82 -34.23
C SER A 346 -13.57 22.20 -33.73
N ALA A 347 -13.05 22.75 -32.64
CA ALA A 347 -11.96 22.13 -31.89
C ALA A 347 -12.39 20.72 -31.47
N ARG A 348 -11.68 19.69 -31.97
CA ARG A 348 -11.94 18.30 -31.60
C ARG A 348 -11.49 18.08 -30.16
N THR A 349 -12.43 18.15 -29.22
CA THR A 349 -12.23 17.75 -27.83
C THR A 349 -11.95 16.24 -27.77
N SER A 350 -10.68 15.88 -27.61
CA SER A 350 -10.27 14.52 -27.26
C SER A 350 -10.85 14.16 -25.89
N SER A 351 -11.45 12.97 -25.77
CA SER A 351 -12.05 12.48 -24.52
C SER A 351 -11.04 12.56 -23.35
N PRO A 352 -11.43 13.09 -22.17
CA PRO A 352 -10.56 13.21 -20.98
C PRO A 352 -9.95 11.88 -20.49
N TRP A 353 -10.49 10.75 -20.93
CA TRP A 353 -10.12 9.40 -20.50
C TRP A 353 -8.91 8.82 -21.24
N ALA A 354 -8.57 9.34 -22.43
CA ALA A 354 -7.40 8.89 -23.19
C ALA A 354 -6.10 9.38 -22.53
N SER A 355 -6.08 10.64 -22.07
CA SER A 355 -4.96 11.25 -21.34
C SER A 355 -4.66 10.54 -20.03
N THR A 356 -5.68 9.93 -19.40
CA THR A 356 -5.51 9.22 -18.14
C THR A 356 -4.64 7.98 -18.31
N ALA A 357 -4.92 7.11 -19.28
CA ALA A 357 -4.24 5.80 -19.38
C ALA A 357 -2.73 5.88 -19.66
N ALA A 358 -2.26 6.93 -20.33
CA ALA A 358 -0.83 7.09 -20.65
C ALA A 358 -0.02 7.65 -19.46
N ALA A 359 -0.63 8.44 -18.57
CA ALA A 359 0.00 8.93 -17.33
C ALA A 359 0.49 7.81 -16.38
N TRP A 360 0.08 6.58 -16.66
CA TRP A 360 0.31 5.42 -15.82
C TRP A 360 1.65 4.76 -16.16
N THR A 361 2.23 5.03 -17.34
CA THR A 361 3.47 4.37 -17.78
C THR A 361 4.71 4.86 -17.02
N ILE A 362 4.81 6.15 -16.68
CA ILE A 362 5.89 6.66 -15.82
C ILE A 362 5.71 6.24 -14.35
N CYS A 363 4.47 6.18 -13.84
CA CYS A 363 4.20 5.64 -12.50
C CYS A 363 4.36 4.12 -12.39
N SER A 364 4.32 3.37 -13.50
CA SER A 364 4.43 1.90 -13.52
C SER A 364 5.73 1.37 -14.13
N GLY A 365 6.60 2.21 -14.69
CA GLY A 365 7.97 1.88 -15.11
C GLY A 365 8.10 0.66 -16.01
N SER A 366 7.19 0.50 -16.98
CA SER A 366 7.30 -0.48 -18.07
C SER A 366 6.25 -0.21 -19.16
N ALA A 367 6.67 -0.06 -20.40
CA ALA A 367 5.75 -0.04 -21.55
C ALA A 367 5.09 -1.42 -21.81
N SER A 368 3.77 -1.43 -22.02
CA SER A 368 3.04 -2.49 -22.75
C SER A 368 1.57 -2.11 -22.93
N SER A 369 1.02 -2.36 -24.12
CA SER A 369 -0.27 -1.80 -24.57
C SER A 369 -1.50 -2.53 -24.03
N ALA A 370 -2.47 -1.78 -23.47
CA ALA A 370 -3.79 -2.30 -23.09
C ALA A 370 -4.84 -1.97 -24.19
N VAL A 371 -5.26 -3.00 -24.94
CA VAL A 371 -6.23 -2.83 -26.05
C VAL A 371 -7.64 -2.60 -25.52
N ILE A 372 -8.23 -1.43 -25.80
CA ILE A 372 -9.63 -1.13 -25.52
C ILE A 372 -10.47 -1.40 -26.78
N ARG A 373 -11.11 -2.58 -26.87
CA ARG A 373 -12.18 -2.81 -27.85
C ARG A 373 -13.48 -2.17 -27.34
N ARG A 374 -14.01 -1.16 -28.04
CA ARG A 374 -15.41 -0.76 -27.90
C ARG A 374 -16.29 -1.86 -28.49
N ARG A 375 -17.21 -2.44 -27.70
CA ARG A 375 -18.37 -3.13 -28.28
C ARG A 375 -19.30 -2.07 -28.86
N VAL A 376 -19.61 -2.21 -30.14
CA VAL A 376 -20.74 -1.51 -30.77
C VAL A 376 -21.99 -2.31 -30.41
N ASN A 377 -23.05 -1.63 -29.95
CA ASN A 377 -24.33 -2.29 -29.70
C ASN A 377 -24.97 -2.67 -31.03
N GLY A 378 -25.20 -3.96 -31.24
CA GLY A 378 -26.15 -4.48 -32.22
C GLY A 378 -27.27 -5.19 -31.48
N CYS A 379 -28.48 -4.65 -31.53
CA CYS A 379 -29.67 -5.39 -31.13
C CYS A 379 -29.88 -6.55 -32.11
N HIS A 380 -30.26 -7.73 -31.61
CA HIS A 380 -31.17 -8.70 -32.24
C HIS A 380 -31.59 -9.69 -31.14
N GLY A 381 -32.86 -10.03 -31.04
CA GLY A 381 -33.40 -10.87 -29.96
C GLY A 381 -33.66 -12.32 -30.40
N ALA A 382 -33.59 -13.25 -29.45
CA ALA A 382 -34.27 -14.54 -29.50
C ALA A 382 -34.37 -15.14 -28.08
N THR A 383 -35.55 -15.62 -27.70
CA THR A 383 -35.76 -16.53 -26.55
C THR A 383 -35.31 -17.96 -26.92
N PRO A 384 -35.07 -18.84 -25.94
CA PRO A 384 -36.16 -19.74 -25.55
C PRO A 384 -36.28 -20.01 -24.04
N SER A 385 -37.44 -20.57 -23.69
CA SER A 385 -37.86 -20.97 -22.35
C SER A 385 -37.19 -22.26 -21.84
N ARG A 386 -37.15 -22.41 -20.50
CA ARG A 386 -37.58 -23.68 -19.88
C ARG A 386 -38.01 -23.52 -18.41
N THR A 387 -39.25 -23.94 -18.17
CA THR A 387 -39.90 -24.07 -16.86
C THR A 387 -39.37 -25.30 -16.11
N ILE A 388 -39.36 -25.30 -14.77
CA ILE A 388 -39.72 -26.46 -13.94
C ILE A 388 -40.16 -26.01 -12.52
N ARG A 389 -41.31 -26.57 -12.15
CA ARG A 389 -42.11 -26.58 -10.91
C ARG A 389 -41.50 -26.11 -9.57
N CYS A 390 -42.27 -25.26 -8.88
CA CYS A 390 -42.46 -25.36 -7.43
C CYS A 390 -43.51 -26.45 -7.11
N SER A 391 -43.36 -27.14 -5.99
CA SER A 391 -44.44 -27.89 -5.33
C SER A 391 -44.27 -27.87 -3.80
N SER A 392 -45.37 -27.63 -3.10
CA SER A 392 -45.47 -27.32 -1.67
C SER A 392 -45.78 -28.53 -0.78
N ALA A 393 -45.23 -28.58 0.43
CA ALA A 393 -45.88 -29.04 1.69
C ALA A 393 -44.84 -29.13 2.85
N ALA A 394 -45.17 -29.16 4.14
CA ALA A 394 -46.22 -28.48 4.92
C ALA A 394 -46.02 -28.77 6.43
N ARG A 395 -46.06 -27.73 7.30
CA ARG A 395 -46.37 -27.79 8.76
C ARG A 395 -45.45 -28.66 9.67
N ALA A 396 -45.59 -28.69 11.01
CA ALA A 396 -45.62 -27.57 11.98
C ALA A 396 -45.44 -28.06 13.44
N ARG A 397 -44.38 -27.60 14.12
CA ARG A 397 -44.30 -27.22 15.57
C ARG A 397 -44.55 -28.31 16.69
N PRO A 398 -44.23 -28.01 17.99
CA PRO A 398 -43.58 -28.97 18.90
C PRO A 398 -44.31 -29.26 20.24
N ARG A 399 -43.72 -30.10 21.12
CA ARG A 399 -43.75 -30.04 22.61
C ARG A 399 -42.65 -30.95 23.23
N ILE A 400 -41.80 -30.45 24.13
CA ILE A 400 -41.86 -30.50 25.63
C ILE A 400 -41.81 -31.92 26.24
N SER A 401 -40.73 -32.22 26.98
CA SER A 401 -40.81 -32.69 28.38
C SER A 401 -39.47 -32.47 29.11
N ALA A 402 -39.49 -32.45 30.44
CA ALA A 402 -38.33 -32.25 31.31
C ALA A 402 -38.41 -33.21 32.51
N ILE A 403 -37.26 -33.61 33.06
CA ILE A 403 -37.17 -34.27 34.38
C ILE A 403 -36.08 -33.59 35.21
N SER A 404 -36.35 -33.43 36.51
CA SER A 404 -35.56 -32.69 37.50
C SER A 404 -35.67 -33.38 38.87
N ARG A 405 -34.64 -33.23 39.72
CA ARG A 405 -34.54 -33.40 41.22
C ARG A 405 -33.05 -33.71 41.55
N ARG A 406 -32.40 -33.32 42.66
CA ARG A 406 -32.59 -32.46 43.87
C ARG A 406 -31.16 -32.01 44.28
N MET A 407 -30.82 -30.82 44.80
CA MET A 407 -31.29 -29.98 45.91
C MET A 407 -30.75 -30.35 47.33
N ALA A 408 -29.71 -29.64 47.77
CA ALA A 408 -29.30 -29.28 49.15
C ALA A 408 -28.10 -28.29 48.99
N ILE A 409 -28.05 -27.04 49.47
CA ILE A 409 -28.29 -26.44 50.80
C ILE A 409 -27.34 -26.95 51.89
N SER A 410 -26.28 -26.18 52.16
CA SER A 410 -25.95 -25.81 53.54
C SER A 410 -25.46 -24.36 53.58
N ARG A 411 -25.89 -23.62 54.61
CA ARG A 411 -25.32 -22.35 55.04
C ARG A 411 -24.54 -22.65 56.33
N SER A 412 -23.42 -21.99 56.55
CA SER A 412 -22.91 -21.75 57.91
C SER A 412 -22.47 -20.29 58.05
N SER A 413 -23.08 -19.60 59.01
CA SER A 413 -22.78 -18.22 59.36
C SER A 413 -22.16 -18.19 60.75
N SER A 414 -21.03 -17.50 60.92
CA SER A 414 -20.59 -16.90 62.19
C SER A 414 -19.43 -15.94 61.88
N ALA A 415 -19.69 -14.63 61.95
CA ALA A 415 -19.49 -13.80 63.14
C ALA A 415 -17.99 -13.52 63.41
N CYS A 416 -17.43 -12.41 62.91
CA CYS A 416 -17.56 -11.04 63.47
C CYS A 416 -16.79 -10.84 64.79
N ARG A 417 -15.67 -10.10 64.72
CA ARG A 417 -15.32 -9.11 65.75
C ARG A 417 -14.61 -7.90 65.13
N ARG A 418 -15.16 -6.72 65.38
CA ARG A 418 -14.55 -5.40 65.08
C ARG A 418 -13.46 -5.08 66.11
N ARG A 419 -12.44 -4.32 65.69
CA ARG A 419 -11.90 -3.09 66.32
C ARG A 419 -10.63 -2.68 65.52
N SER A 420 -10.65 -1.63 64.71
CA SER A 420 -10.74 -0.18 64.99
C SER A 420 -9.39 0.49 65.25
N SER A 421 -9.05 1.43 64.36
CA SER A 421 -8.30 2.69 64.60
C SER A 421 -6.88 2.64 65.23
N ARG A 422 -5.88 3.13 64.48
CA ARG A 422 -5.13 4.38 64.74
C ARG A 422 -3.80 4.44 63.97
N SER A 423 -3.74 5.32 62.96
CA SER A 423 -2.60 6.25 62.78
C SER A 423 -2.80 7.44 63.76
N PRO A 424 -1.84 8.38 64.03
CA PRO A 424 -0.78 8.85 63.12
C PRO A 424 0.57 9.32 63.78
N THR A 425 1.42 10.01 62.99
CA THR A 425 2.57 10.91 63.37
C THR A 425 3.81 10.23 64.00
N SER A 426 5.07 10.71 63.90
CA SER A 426 5.71 11.94 63.33
C SER A 426 7.17 11.60 62.88
N ARG A 427 7.78 12.13 61.80
CA ARG A 427 8.41 13.46 61.54
C ARG A 427 9.86 13.67 62.09
N ARG A 428 10.88 13.56 61.21
CA ARG A 428 12.19 14.28 61.16
C ARG A 428 12.89 13.86 59.84
N LYS A 429 13.37 14.66 58.88
CA LYS A 429 14.15 15.93 58.78
C LYS A 429 15.66 15.82 59.10
N SER A 430 16.48 15.59 58.06
CA SER A 430 17.94 15.84 57.86
C SER A 430 18.42 15.05 56.61
N THR A 431 19.49 15.35 55.83
CA THR A 431 20.06 16.62 55.33
C THR A 431 20.80 16.35 53.97
N ARG A 432 21.40 17.39 53.34
CA ARG A 432 22.50 17.30 52.33
C ARG A 432 23.68 18.20 52.82
N PRO A 433 24.76 18.56 52.08
CA PRO A 433 25.34 18.10 50.78
C PRO A 433 26.91 17.94 50.76
N GLY A 434 27.51 17.73 49.56
CA GLY A 434 28.95 17.93 49.23
C GLY A 434 29.78 16.64 49.14
N CYS A 435 30.88 16.50 48.37
CA CYS A 435 31.65 17.36 47.43
C CYS A 435 32.45 16.42 46.47
N SER A 436 32.47 16.56 45.14
CA SER A 436 33.32 17.40 44.25
C SER A 436 34.74 16.91 43.92
N ARG A 437 35.02 16.62 42.62
CA ARG A 437 36.34 16.66 41.91
C ARG A 437 37.46 15.70 42.43
N ALA A 438 38.55 15.36 41.73
CA ALA A 438 39.10 15.77 40.42
C ALA A 438 39.93 14.65 39.72
N SER A 439 40.17 14.87 38.42
CA SER A 439 41.31 14.44 37.54
C SER A 439 42.52 13.66 38.10
N GLY A 440 43.07 12.76 37.27
CA GLY A 440 44.43 12.21 37.43
C GLY A 440 44.89 11.23 36.32
N SER A 441 45.36 11.74 35.19
CA SER A 441 45.91 10.96 34.07
C SER A 441 47.44 10.88 34.11
N ILE A 442 48.04 9.69 33.98
CA ILE A 442 49.48 9.53 33.69
C ILE A 442 49.69 8.47 32.59
N LEU A 443 50.58 8.79 31.64
CA LEU A 443 51.07 7.93 30.56
C LEU A 443 52.30 7.13 30.99
N THR A 444 52.47 5.92 30.44
CA THR A 444 53.73 5.39 29.84
C THR A 444 53.44 3.99 29.29
N ALA A 445 53.46 3.75 27.98
CA ALA A 445 54.64 3.58 27.09
C ALA A 445 55.03 2.09 26.92
N SER A 446 55.04 1.64 25.66
CA SER A 446 55.39 0.28 25.22
C SER A 446 56.91 0.12 25.05
N PRO A 447 57.43 -1.12 24.98
CA PRO A 447 58.16 -1.45 23.76
C PRO A 447 57.91 -2.86 23.16
N LYS A 448 57.61 -2.85 21.86
CA LYS A 448 58.08 -3.71 20.75
C LYS A 448 58.62 -5.15 21.00
N SER A 449 58.12 -6.04 20.13
CA SER A 449 58.78 -7.23 19.53
C SER A 449 58.98 -8.45 20.47
N SER A 450 59.07 -9.70 19.99
CA SER A 450 59.27 -10.21 18.62
C SER A 450 58.64 -11.61 18.39
N ARG A 451 58.54 -12.00 17.11
CA ARG A 451 58.34 -13.37 16.56
C ARG A 451 58.44 -14.57 17.54
N ARG A 452 57.39 -15.40 17.60
CA ARG A 452 57.36 -16.74 16.96
C ARG A 452 55.93 -17.21 16.76
#